data_AF-A0A101HRE9-F1
#
_entry.id   AF-A0A101HRE9-F1
#
_cell.length_a   1.000
_cell.length_b   1.000
_cell.length_c   1.000
_cell.angle_alpha   90.00
_cell.angle_beta   90.00
_cell.angle_gamma   90.00
#
_symmetry.space_group_name_H-M   'P 1'
#
loop_
_entity.id
_entity.type
_entity.pdbx_description
1 polymer ?
#
loop_
_entity_poly.entity_id
_entity_poly.type
_entity_poly.pdbx_seq_one_letter_code
_entity_poly.pdbx_strand_id
1 'polypeptide(L)'
;MKRFIVCFLIAVLFYGCEKEITPNLSSEANMEVVINAMFTDETNENEVEIRWSIPQPNDIASPINDAQVILSSFDEVILFGLDSSKPGTYRAKTNLRLQQEYTLTVSIDEQIYSARAELASGKAFNPPTFSYSSEEKLYYLDKVANPFDPSDPAIYQLEADWSEVPGYTQLPKEQTHALFYFFSLQTLDVSQLLPPPSEKIGFPAGTIIDIKRFALSQEHAEY
;
A
#
# COMPACT_ATOMS: atom_id res chain seq x y z
N MET A 1 40.96 24.27 -40.83
CA MET A 1 39.67 23.59 -40.62
C MET A 1 39.60 22.84 -39.28
N LYS A 2 40.52 21.91 -38.95
CA LYS A 2 40.51 21.20 -37.64
C LYS A 2 40.49 22.12 -36.40
N ARG A 3 41.24 23.23 -36.40
CA ARG A 3 41.27 24.19 -35.28
C ARG A 3 39.95 24.93 -35.05
N PHE A 4 39.19 25.22 -36.13
CA PHE A 4 37.88 25.87 -36.03
C PHE A 4 36.81 24.93 -35.46
N ILE A 5 36.86 23.65 -35.83
CA ILE A 5 35.95 22.62 -35.32
C ILE A 5 36.17 22.41 -33.81
N VAL A 6 37.42 22.41 -33.35
CA VAL A 6 37.74 22.29 -31.91
C VAL A 6 37.22 23.49 -31.12
N CYS A 7 37.39 24.71 -31.62
CA CYS A 7 36.84 25.91 -30.95
C CYS A 7 35.30 25.90 -30.91
N PHE A 8 34.66 25.41 -31.98
CA PHE A 8 33.20 25.28 -32.03
C PHE A 8 32.68 24.25 -31.02
N LEU A 9 33.35 23.10 -30.91
CA LEU A 9 32.98 22.03 -29.96
C LEU A 9 33.15 22.45 -28.50
N ILE A 10 34.20 23.24 -28.21
CA ILE A 10 34.41 23.82 -26.88
C ILE A 10 33.32 24.87 -26.56
N ALA A 11 32.91 25.70 -27.53
CA ALA A 11 31.86 26.70 -27.32
C ALA A 11 30.49 26.08 -27.02
N VAL A 12 30.18 24.92 -27.59
CA VAL A 12 28.93 24.18 -27.33
C VAL A 12 28.88 23.64 -25.89
N LEU A 13 30.02 23.24 -25.32
CA LEU A 13 30.09 22.75 -23.93
C LEU A 13 29.82 23.85 -22.88
N PHE A 14 30.04 25.12 -23.21
CA PHE A 14 29.78 26.25 -22.30
C PHE A 14 28.37 26.82 -22.40
N TYR A 15 27.52 26.34 -23.32
CA TYR A 15 26.12 26.77 -23.47
C TYR A 15 25.11 25.88 -22.73
N GLY A 16 25.59 24.85 -22.02
CA GLY A 16 24.77 24.03 -21.12
C GLY A 16 24.45 24.78 -19.83
N CYS A 17 23.60 25.81 -19.91
CA CYS A 17 22.96 26.39 -18.74
C CYS A 17 21.91 25.38 -18.26
N GLU A 18 22.30 24.42 -17.43
CA GLU A 18 21.33 23.69 -16.62
C GLU A 18 20.72 24.69 -15.65
N LYS A 19 19.52 25.15 -15.98
CA LYS A 19 18.72 25.89 -15.02
C LYS A 19 18.35 24.89 -13.93
N GLU A 20 19.03 24.99 -12.79
CA GLU A 20 18.64 24.27 -11.59
C GLU A 20 17.19 24.64 -11.29
N ILE A 21 16.27 23.75 -11.64
CA ILE A 21 14.89 23.84 -11.22
C ILE A 21 14.94 23.34 -9.78
N THR A 22 15.14 24.26 -8.83
CA THR A 22 14.68 24.03 -7.48
C THR A 22 13.16 24.19 -7.54
N PRO A 23 12.38 23.10 -7.48
CA PRO A 23 10.94 23.21 -7.42
C PRO A 23 10.66 24.05 -6.18
N ASN A 24 10.02 25.21 -6.37
CA ASN A 24 9.64 26.03 -5.23
C ASN A 24 8.45 25.35 -4.55
N LEU A 25 8.74 24.32 -3.76
CA LEU A 25 7.81 23.66 -2.86
C LEU A 25 7.57 24.52 -1.60
N SER A 26 7.65 25.84 -1.72
CA SER A 26 7.08 26.73 -0.70
C SER A 26 5.55 26.73 -0.86
N SER A 27 4.92 25.57 -0.71
CA SER A 27 3.60 25.60 -0.08
C SER A 27 3.88 26.05 1.35
N GLU A 28 3.28 27.15 1.78
CA GLU A 28 2.77 27.15 3.15
C GLU A 28 1.95 25.86 3.23
N ALA A 29 2.56 24.80 3.78
CA ALA A 29 1.99 23.47 3.78
C ALA A 29 0.81 23.54 4.74
N ASN A 30 -0.36 23.90 4.20
CA ASN A 30 -1.61 23.70 4.90
C ASN A 30 -1.66 22.19 5.15
N MET A 31 -1.44 21.82 6.41
CA MET A 31 -1.51 20.43 6.82
C MET A 31 -2.94 19.98 6.53
N GLU A 32 -3.08 19.00 5.65
CA GLU A 32 -4.38 18.42 5.31
C GLU A 32 -4.64 17.19 6.17
N VAL A 33 -5.91 16.90 6.43
CA VAL A 33 -6.31 15.66 7.09
C VAL A 33 -6.20 14.52 6.08
N VAL A 34 -5.47 13.48 6.44
CA VAL A 34 -5.36 12.23 5.68
C VAL A 34 -6.13 11.15 6.43
N ILE A 35 -7.13 10.58 5.77
CA ILE A 35 -7.95 9.47 6.28
C ILE A 35 -7.65 8.25 5.43
N ASN A 36 -7.15 7.19 6.06
CA ASN A 36 -6.88 5.90 5.41
C ASN A 36 -7.77 4.82 6.03
N ALA A 37 -8.56 4.13 5.21
CA ALA A 37 -9.41 3.04 5.65
C ALA A 37 -9.56 2.00 4.54
N MET A 38 -9.45 0.73 4.91
CA MET A 38 -9.78 -0.41 4.05
C MET A 38 -10.71 -1.32 4.84
N PHE A 39 -11.95 -1.44 4.36
CA PHE A 39 -12.98 -2.24 5.02
C PHE A 39 -13.13 -3.61 4.37
N THR A 40 -13.31 -4.65 5.19
CA THR A 40 -13.50 -6.03 4.74
C THR A 40 -14.71 -6.68 5.41
N ASP A 41 -15.20 -7.78 4.84
CA ASP A 41 -16.25 -8.63 5.41
C ASP A 41 -15.71 -9.65 6.43
N GLU A 42 -14.41 -9.65 6.72
CA GLU A 42 -13.86 -10.47 7.81
C GLU A 42 -14.51 -10.05 9.14
N THR A 43 -14.86 -11.03 9.99
CA THR A 43 -15.48 -10.79 11.32
C THR A 43 -14.54 -10.17 12.37
N ASN A 44 -13.42 -9.64 11.91
CA ASN A 44 -12.37 -9.02 12.69
C ASN A 44 -12.67 -7.52 12.90
N GLU A 45 -11.81 -6.84 13.66
CA GLU A 45 -11.89 -5.39 13.78
C GLU A 45 -11.44 -4.75 12.47
N ASN A 46 -12.21 -3.76 12.03
CA ASN A 46 -11.82 -2.87 10.95
C ASN A 46 -11.21 -1.59 11.54
N GLU A 47 -10.30 -0.97 10.77
CA GLU A 47 -9.51 0.19 11.21
C GLU A 47 -9.73 1.39 10.29
N VAL A 48 -9.72 2.58 10.90
CA VAL A 48 -9.59 3.87 10.22
C VAL A 48 -8.41 4.60 10.84
N GLU A 49 -7.42 4.95 10.03
CA GLU A 49 -6.26 5.72 10.45
C GLU A 49 -6.40 7.17 10.00
N ILE A 50 -6.22 8.11 10.93
CA ILE A 50 -6.42 9.54 10.72
C ILE A 50 -5.18 10.29 11.20
N ARG A 51 -4.54 11.01 10.29
CA ARG A 51 -3.32 11.77 10.55
C ARG A 51 -3.31 13.09 9.80
N TRP A 52 -2.41 13.97 10.21
CA TRP A 52 -2.04 15.13 9.39
C TRP A 52 -1.09 14.71 8.26
N SER A 53 -1.23 15.37 7.10
CA SER A 53 -0.29 15.27 5.99
C SER A 53 1.13 15.61 6.42
N ILE A 54 2.13 15.08 5.73
CA ILE A 54 3.54 15.40 5.99
C ILE A 54 4.09 16.40 4.98
N PRO A 55 4.92 17.36 5.43
CA PRO A 55 5.50 18.36 4.52
C PRO A 55 6.68 17.81 3.71
N GLN A 56 7.39 16.79 4.20
CA GLN A 56 8.52 16.17 3.49
C GLN A 56 8.39 14.64 3.43
N PRO A 57 8.91 14.00 2.35
CA PRO A 57 8.99 12.55 2.28
C PRO A 57 9.78 11.97 3.47
N ASN A 58 9.26 10.89 4.06
CA ASN A 58 9.80 10.19 5.24
C ASN A 58 9.59 10.88 6.60
N ASP A 59 8.90 12.02 6.67
CA ASP A 59 8.48 12.57 7.95
C ASP A 59 7.43 11.68 8.62
N ILE A 60 7.35 11.77 9.96
CA ILE A 60 6.35 11.04 10.74
C ILE A 60 5.08 11.88 10.82
N ALA A 61 4.01 11.39 10.21
CA ALA A 61 2.69 12.01 10.26
C ALA A 61 2.11 12.01 11.69
N SER A 62 1.72 13.20 12.18
CA SER A 62 1.09 13.38 13.50
C SER A 62 -0.33 12.80 13.53
N PRO A 63 -0.69 12.00 14.56
CA PRO A 63 -2.01 11.38 14.66
C PRO A 63 -3.11 12.38 15.08
N ILE A 64 -4.35 12.12 14.66
CA ILE A 64 -5.54 12.87 15.08
C ILE A 64 -6.40 11.97 15.99
N ASN A 65 -6.53 12.32 17.27
CA ASN A 65 -7.12 11.48 18.33
C ASN A 65 -8.53 11.90 18.76
N ASP A 66 -9.02 13.00 18.22
CA ASP A 66 -10.25 13.69 18.59
C ASP A 66 -11.26 13.74 17.43
N ALA A 67 -11.28 12.70 16.61
CA ALA A 67 -12.25 12.53 15.54
C ALA A 67 -13.47 11.72 16.00
N GLN A 68 -14.64 12.04 15.46
CA GLN A 68 -15.80 11.16 15.49
C GLN A 68 -15.86 10.39 14.18
N VAL A 69 -15.82 9.05 14.27
CA VAL A 69 -15.73 8.17 13.09
C VAL A 69 -16.93 7.24 13.06
N ILE A 70 -17.71 7.33 11.99
CA ILE A 70 -18.96 6.59 11.79
C ILE A 70 -18.93 5.92 10.42
N LEU A 71 -19.22 4.63 10.39
CA LEU A 71 -19.54 3.91 9.16
C LEU A 71 -21.02 3.59 9.16
N SER A 72 -21.73 3.98 8.11
CA SER A 72 -23.18 3.79 8.01
C SER A 72 -23.57 3.11 6.72
N SER A 73 -24.66 2.38 6.75
CA SER A 73 -25.36 1.85 5.58
C SER A 73 -26.86 2.10 5.72
N PHE A 74 -27.68 1.49 4.87
CA PHE A 74 -29.14 1.69 4.92
C PHE A 74 -29.77 1.25 6.25
N ASP A 75 -29.29 0.16 6.86
CA ASP A 75 -29.88 -0.46 8.05
C ASP A 75 -28.96 -0.48 9.28
N GLU A 76 -27.73 0.06 9.17
CA GLU A 76 -26.71 -0.06 10.21
C GLU A 76 -25.91 1.23 10.40
N VAL A 77 -25.56 1.54 11.65
CA VAL A 77 -24.62 2.59 12.03
C VAL A 77 -23.60 2.00 12.98
N ILE A 78 -22.33 2.08 12.62
CA ILE A 78 -21.19 1.54 13.35
C ILE A 78 -20.33 2.71 13.80
N LEU A 79 -20.07 2.77 15.11
CA LEU A 79 -19.20 3.78 15.71
C LEU A 79 -17.80 3.20 15.93
N PHE A 80 -16.78 3.91 15.48
CA PHE A 80 -15.39 3.54 15.71
C PHE A 80 -14.83 4.30 16.92
N GLY A 81 -14.19 3.56 17.82
CA GLY A 81 -13.55 4.12 19.01
C GLY A 81 -12.05 4.27 18.83
N LEU A 82 -11.45 5.30 19.44
CA LEU A 82 -10.00 5.49 19.44
C LEU A 82 -9.31 4.29 20.11
N ASP A 83 -8.31 3.73 19.44
CA ASP A 83 -7.41 2.72 19.99
C ASP A 83 -6.45 3.38 20.99
N SER A 84 -6.55 2.98 22.25
CA SER A 84 -5.72 3.53 23.34
C SER A 84 -4.23 3.16 23.22
N SER A 85 -3.90 2.14 22.42
CA SER A 85 -2.53 1.67 22.20
C SER A 85 -1.90 2.23 20.93
N LYS A 86 -2.72 2.69 19.96
CA LYS A 86 -2.27 3.17 18.65
C LYS A 86 -2.90 4.54 18.32
N PRO A 87 -2.23 5.66 18.67
CA PRO A 87 -2.73 7.00 18.38
C PRO A 87 -3.09 7.20 16.90
N GLY A 88 -4.19 7.91 16.66
CA GLY A 88 -4.72 8.18 15.32
C GLY A 88 -5.45 7.01 14.68
N THR A 89 -5.54 5.85 15.35
CA THR A 89 -6.27 4.68 14.84
C THR A 89 -7.59 4.52 15.57
N TYR A 90 -8.66 4.35 14.81
CA TYR A 90 -10.00 4.09 15.31
C TYR A 90 -10.43 2.69 14.89
N ARG A 91 -11.01 1.93 15.81
CA ARG A 91 -11.39 0.53 15.62
C ARG A 91 -12.86 0.30 15.90
N ALA A 92 -13.45 -0.59 15.13
CA ALA A 92 -14.74 -1.18 15.44
C ALA A 92 -14.75 -2.64 15.00
N LYS A 93 -15.39 -3.49 15.81
CA LYS A 93 -15.80 -4.80 15.33
C LYS A 93 -16.99 -4.62 14.40
N THR A 94 -16.88 -5.11 13.18
CA THR A 94 -17.93 -4.97 12.17
C THR A 94 -18.30 -6.34 11.61
N ASN A 95 -19.44 -6.41 10.93
CA ASN A 95 -19.87 -7.58 10.18
C ASN A 95 -20.44 -7.10 8.85
N LEU A 96 -19.56 -6.58 8.01
CA LEU A 96 -19.94 -5.90 6.78
C LEU A 96 -20.47 -6.91 5.76
N ARG A 97 -21.49 -6.51 5.00
CA ARG A 97 -22.14 -7.36 4.01
C ARG A 97 -21.59 -7.07 2.63
N LEU A 98 -21.28 -8.11 1.88
CA LEU A 98 -20.89 -7.99 0.47
C LEU A 98 -22.02 -7.34 -0.34
N GLN A 99 -21.64 -6.57 -1.37
CA GLN A 99 -22.59 -5.87 -2.25
C GLN A 99 -23.50 -4.88 -1.50
N GLN A 100 -23.06 -4.46 -0.31
CA GLN A 100 -23.67 -3.38 0.44
C GLN A 100 -22.78 -2.14 0.35
N GLU A 101 -23.49 -1.03 0.22
CA GLU A 101 -23.05 0.33 0.03
C GLU A 101 -22.89 0.98 1.42
N TYR A 102 -21.69 1.47 1.71
CA TYR A 102 -21.32 2.05 3.00
C TYR A 102 -20.82 3.48 2.84
N THR A 103 -21.16 4.33 3.80
CA THR A 103 -20.69 5.72 3.90
C THR A 103 -19.88 5.89 5.17
N LEU A 104 -18.59 6.19 5.01
CA LEU A 104 -17.72 6.64 6.07
C LEU A 104 -17.94 8.15 6.29
N THR A 105 -18.09 8.56 7.54
CA THR A 105 -18.16 9.96 7.95
C THR A 105 -17.19 10.18 9.10
N VAL A 106 -16.31 11.15 8.93
CA VAL A 106 -15.30 11.55 9.91
C VAL A 106 -15.50 13.03 10.21
N SER A 107 -15.69 13.36 11.49
CA SER A 107 -15.81 14.74 11.94
C SER A 107 -14.62 15.12 12.82
N ILE A 108 -13.94 16.22 12.48
CA ILE A 108 -12.77 16.78 13.18
C ILE A 108 -12.93 18.30 13.22
N ASP A 109 -12.90 18.92 14.40
CA ASP A 109 -12.96 20.39 14.57
C ASP A 109 -14.00 21.11 13.67
N GLU A 110 -15.25 20.63 13.71
CA GLU A 110 -16.40 21.12 12.92
C GLU A 110 -16.35 20.84 11.41
N GLN A 111 -15.27 20.26 10.89
CA GLN A 111 -15.17 19.80 9.51
C GLN A 111 -15.65 18.35 9.40
N ILE A 112 -16.38 18.07 8.30
CA ILE A 112 -16.90 16.74 7.99
C ILE A 112 -16.28 16.25 6.70
N TYR A 113 -15.68 15.08 6.76
CA TYR A 113 -15.15 14.33 5.64
C TYR A 113 -16.05 13.11 5.41
N SER A 114 -16.34 12.79 4.16
CA SER A 114 -17.15 11.61 3.84
C SER A 114 -16.66 10.93 2.58
N ALA A 115 -16.68 9.60 2.62
CA ALA A 115 -16.41 8.74 1.48
C ALA A 115 -17.49 7.66 1.42
N ARG A 116 -17.82 7.21 0.22
CA ARG A 116 -18.90 6.28 -0.04
C ARG A 116 -18.43 5.24 -1.07
N ALA A 117 -18.64 3.96 -0.76
CA ALA A 117 -18.23 2.87 -1.63
C ALA A 117 -19.06 1.61 -1.37
N GLU A 118 -19.19 0.77 -2.38
CA GLU A 118 -19.75 -0.58 -2.26
C GLU A 118 -18.66 -1.58 -1.87
N LEU A 119 -18.97 -2.48 -0.93
CA LEU A 119 -18.05 -3.55 -0.53
C LEU A 119 -17.91 -4.57 -1.66
N ALA A 120 -16.73 -4.58 -2.28
CA ALA A 120 -16.41 -5.45 -3.41
C ALA A 120 -16.49 -6.94 -3.03
N SER A 121 -17.06 -7.74 -3.93
CA SER A 121 -17.09 -9.20 -3.75
C SER A 121 -15.74 -9.82 -4.03
N GLY A 122 -15.27 -10.67 -3.12
CA GLY A 122 -14.08 -11.50 -3.35
C GLY A 122 -14.26 -12.47 -4.52
N LYS A 123 -13.15 -12.84 -5.17
CA LYS A 123 -13.09 -13.91 -6.17
C LYS A 123 -12.01 -14.91 -5.78
N ALA A 124 -12.25 -16.17 -6.14
CA ALA A 124 -11.23 -17.20 -6.07
C ALA A 124 -10.05 -16.84 -6.98
N PHE A 125 -8.83 -17.14 -6.54
CA PHE A 125 -7.61 -16.83 -7.28
C PHE A 125 -6.72 -18.06 -7.35
N ASN A 126 -5.83 -18.05 -8.35
CA ASN A 126 -4.84 -19.11 -8.48
C ASN A 126 -3.71 -18.88 -7.46
N PRO A 127 -3.22 -19.93 -6.80
CA PRO A 127 -2.05 -19.81 -5.93
C PRO A 127 -0.84 -19.25 -6.68
N PRO A 128 0.07 -18.55 -5.99
CA PRO A 128 1.32 -18.08 -6.56
C PRO A 128 2.20 -19.26 -7.00
N THR A 129 3.10 -18.97 -7.93
CA THR A 129 4.11 -19.92 -8.40
C THR A 129 5.46 -19.62 -7.78
N PHE A 130 6.24 -20.67 -7.55
CA PHE A 130 7.54 -20.62 -6.90
C PHE A 130 8.63 -21.29 -7.74
N SER A 131 9.84 -20.74 -7.72
CA SER A 131 11.04 -21.37 -8.26
C SER A 131 11.94 -21.86 -7.14
N TYR A 132 12.68 -22.93 -7.40
CA TYR A 132 13.68 -23.48 -6.48
C TYR A 132 15.09 -23.26 -7.03
N SER A 133 15.98 -22.69 -6.21
CA SER A 133 17.41 -22.60 -6.51
C SER A 133 18.13 -23.80 -5.90
N SER A 134 18.70 -24.67 -6.74
CA SER A 134 19.51 -25.80 -6.26
C SER A 134 20.84 -25.36 -5.63
N GLU A 135 21.35 -24.18 -6.00
CA GLU A 135 22.59 -23.62 -5.47
C GLU A 135 22.39 -23.08 -4.05
N GLU A 136 21.36 -22.26 -3.86
CA GLU A 136 21.04 -21.64 -2.56
C GLU A 136 20.20 -22.54 -1.65
N LYS A 137 19.57 -23.58 -2.22
CA LYS A 137 18.61 -24.48 -1.54
C LYS A 137 17.40 -23.74 -0.96
N LEU A 138 16.98 -22.67 -1.62
CA LEU A 138 15.86 -21.82 -1.25
C LEU A 138 14.80 -21.79 -2.36
N TYR A 139 13.57 -21.53 -1.95
CA TYR A 139 12.44 -21.21 -2.82
C TYR A 139 12.28 -19.70 -2.94
N TYR A 140 11.81 -19.25 -4.09
CA TYR A 140 11.54 -17.86 -4.38
C TYR A 140 10.17 -17.71 -5.00
N LEU A 141 9.55 -16.56 -4.73
CA LEU A 141 8.28 -16.18 -5.32
C LEU A 141 8.50 -15.70 -6.75
N ASP A 142 7.88 -16.37 -7.72
CA ASP A 142 8.02 -16.00 -9.15
C ASP A 142 6.90 -15.07 -9.59
N LYS A 143 5.66 -15.45 -9.30
CA LYS A 143 4.46 -14.73 -9.75
C LYS A 143 3.30 -14.97 -8.79
N VAL A 144 2.68 -13.89 -8.36
CA VAL A 144 1.49 -13.93 -7.49
C VAL A 144 0.21 -13.74 -8.30
N ALA A 145 0.15 -12.67 -9.09
CA ALA A 145 -1.02 -12.33 -9.89
C ALA A 145 -0.59 -11.72 -11.23
N ASN A 146 -1.57 -11.48 -12.09
CA ASN A 146 -1.38 -10.55 -13.20
C ASN A 146 -1.35 -9.12 -12.60
N PRO A 147 -0.29 -8.33 -12.79
CA PRO A 147 -0.23 -6.95 -12.25
C PRO A 147 -1.29 -6.03 -12.87
N PHE A 148 -1.89 -6.44 -13.98
CA PHE A 148 -2.94 -5.70 -14.68
C PHE A 148 -4.16 -6.59 -14.90
N ASP A 149 -5.19 -6.41 -14.07
CA ASP A 149 -6.52 -6.97 -14.29
C ASP A 149 -7.57 -5.88 -14.10
N PRO A 150 -7.95 -5.16 -15.17
CA PRO A 150 -8.93 -4.09 -15.08
C PRO A 150 -10.34 -4.61 -14.74
N SER A 151 -10.58 -5.91 -14.90
CA SER A 151 -11.86 -6.53 -14.57
C SER A 151 -11.94 -7.02 -13.12
N ASP A 152 -10.81 -7.05 -12.42
CA ASP A 152 -10.70 -7.63 -11.09
C ASP A 152 -9.52 -7.03 -10.29
N PRO A 153 -9.58 -5.72 -9.98
CA PRO A 153 -8.54 -5.09 -9.18
C PRO A 153 -8.52 -5.66 -7.75
N ALA A 154 -7.31 -5.94 -7.26
CA ALA A 154 -7.13 -6.58 -5.96
C ALA A 154 -5.76 -6.29 -5.35
N ILE A 155 -5.70 -6.30 -4.03
CA ILE A 155 -4.46 -6.35 -3.26
C ILE A 155 -4.24 -7.77 -2.79
N TYR A 156 -3.05 -8.30 -3.02
CA TYR A 156 -2.61 -9.59 -2.51
C TYR A 156 -1.59 -9.35 -1.40
N GLN A 157 -1.87 -9.91 -0.24
CA GLN A 157 -0.95 -9.94 0.89
C GLN A 157 -0.49 -11.38 1.10
N LEU A 158 0.82 -11.60 1.02
CA LEU A 158 1.44 -12.90 1.22
C LEU A 158 2.35 -12.83 2.44
N GLU A 159 2.06 -13.64 3.46
CA GLU A 159 2.87 -13.78 4.65
C GLU A 159 3.56 -15.15 4.60
N ALA A 160 4.89 -15.13 4.57
CA ALA A 160 5.71 -16.32 4.61
C ALA A 160 6.36 -16.44 5.99
N ASP A 161 6.18 -17.58 6.66
CA ASP A 161 6.74 -17.89 7.98
C ASP A 161 7.53 -19.21 7.91
N TRP A 162 8.82 -19.14 8.21
CA TRP A 162 9.70 -20.30 8.33
C TRP A 162 10.39 -20.38 9.69
N SER A 163 9.83 -19.72 10.71
CA SER A 163 10.35 -19.76 12.07
C SER A 163 10.42 -21.17 12.64
N GLU A 164 9.48 -22.05 12.28
CA GLU A 164 9.45 -23.44 12.75
C GLU A 164 10.33 -24.40 11.92
N VAL A 165 11.01 -23.91 10.87
CA VAL A 165 11.86 -24.75 10.03
C VAL A 165 13.17 -25.10 10.76
N PRO A 166 13.61 -26.38 10.78
CA PRO A 166 14.87 -26.78 11.41
C PRO A 166 16.06 -25.94 10.93
N GLY A 167 16.78 -25.33 11.88
CA GLY A 167 17.88 -24.40 11.60
C GLY A 167 17.50 -22.91 11.72
N TYR A 168 16.20 -22.59 11.78
CA TYR A 168 15.69 -21.23 11.85
C TYR A 168 14.93 -20.93 13.16
N THR A 169 14.61 -21.95 13.96
CA THR A 169 13.83 -21.87 15.22
C THR A 169 14.41 -20.98 16.32
N GLN A 170 15.66 -20.55 16.20
CA GLN A 170 16.33 -19.68 17.18
C GLN A 170 16.56 -18.27 16.63
N LEU A 171 16.14 -18.00 15.39
CA LEU A 171 16.29 -16.71 14.75
C LEU A 171 15.11 -15.80 15.08
N PRO A 172 15.31 -14.47 15.10
CA PRO A 172 14.25 -13.53 15.40
C PRO A 172 13.24 -13.44 14.24
N LYS A 173 12.08 -12.83 14.49
CA LYS A 173 10.96 -12.75 13.54
C LYS A 173 11.38 -12.11 12.23
N GLU A 174 12.20 -11.07 12.29
CA GLU A 174 12.66 -10.28 11.14
C GLU A 174 13.55 -11.08 10.17
N GLN A 175 14.05 -12.25 10.59
CA GLN A 175 14.85 -13.16 9.76
C GLN A 175 14.11 -14.44 9.38
N THR A 176 12.88 -14.61 9.86
CA THR A 176 12.08 -15.83 9.68
C THR A 176 10.71 -15.59 9.08
N HIS A 177 10.38 -14.32 8.84
CA HIS A 177 9.11 -13.89 8.30
C HIS A 177 9.33 -12.89 7.17
N ALA A 178 8.50 -12.99 6.14
CA ALA A 178 8.44 -11.99 5.08
C ALA A 178 6.99 -11.67 4.73
N LEU A 179 6.72 -10.39 4.52
CA LEU A 179 5.41 -9.88 4.11
C LEU A 179 5.54 -9.22 2.76
N PHE A 180 4.75 -9.69 1.80
CA PHE A 180 4.76 -9.17 0.43
C PHE A 180 3.39 -8.60 0.08
N TYR A 181 3.39 -7.45 -0.59
CA TYR A 181 2.20 -6.85 -1.17
C TYR A 181 2.31 -6.83 -2.69
N PHE A 182 1.29 -7.33 -3.36
CA PHE A 182 1.14 -7.26 -4.81
C PHE A 182 -0.17 -6.61 -5.15
N PHE A 183 -0.15 -5.77 -6.18
CA PHE A 183 -1.32 -5.03 -6.63
C PHE A 183 -1.67 -5.49 -8.04
N SER A 184 -2.95 -5.77 -8.25
CA SER A 184 -3.56 -5.87 -9.58
C SER A 184 -4.40 -4.63 -9.77
N LEU A 185 -3.92 -3.67 -10.56
CA LEU A 185 -4.56 -2.36 -10.73
C LEU A 185 -5.23 -2.23 -12.11
N GLN A 186 -6.19 -1.31 -12.21
CA GLN A 186 -6.91 -1.02 -13.45
C GLN A 186 -6.10 -0.19 -14.44
N THR A 187 -5.10 0.55 -13.97
CA THR A 187 -4.25 1.39 -14.80
C THR A 187 -2.78 1.03 -14.57
N LEU A 188 -1.99 1.08 -15.64
CA LEU A 188 -0.55 0.86 -15.58
C LEU A 188 0.12 2.23 -15.45
N ASP A 189 0.62 2.55 -14.26
CA ASP A 189 1.50 3.70 -14.07
C ASP A 189 2.90 3.42 -14.66
N VAL A 190 3.64 4.46 -15.05
CA VAL A 190 5.00 4.37 -15.62
C VAL A 190 5.95 3.67 -14.64
N SER A 191 5.71 3.82 -13.33
CA SER A 191 6.41 3.12 -12.24
C SER A 191 6.24 1.59 -12.29
N GLN A 192 5.13 1.08 -12.83
CA GLN A 192 4.85 -0.35 -13.01
C GLN A 192 5.40 -0.91 -14.33
N LEU A 193 5.71 -0.05 -15.31
CA LEU A 193 6.40 -0.45 -16.56
C LEU A 193 7.90 -0.71 -16.34
N LEU A 194 8.48 -0.02 -15.35
CA LEU A 194 9.87 -0.18 -14.93
C LEU A 194 9.89 -0.35 -13.41
N PRO A 195 9.38 -1.48 -12.88
CA PRO A 195 9.41 -1.70 -11.46
C PRO A 195 10.87 -1.65 -10.99
N PRO A 196 11.16 -1.02 -9.85
CA PRO A 196 12.49 -1.09 -9.26
C PRO A 196 12.86 -2.56 -9.03
N PRO A 197 14.16 -2.90 -8.98
CA PRO A 197 14.59 -4.26 -8.67
C PRO A 197 13.93 -4.69 -7.36
N SER A 198 13.00 -5.64 -7.43
CA SER A 198 12.34 -6.18 -6.24
C SER A 198 13.35 -7.01 -5.47
N GLU A 199 13.39 -6.84 -4.16
CA GLU A 199 14.20 -7.71 -3.30
C GLU A 199 13.73 -9.15 -3.46
N LYS A 200 14.65 -10.02 -3.89
CA LYS A 200 14.37 -11.43 -4.10
C LYS A 200 14.56 -12.15 -2.77
N ILE A 201 13.46 -12.36 -2.04
CA ILE A 201 13.48 -13.03 -0.75
C ILE A 201 13.41 -14.55 -0.97
N GLY A 202 14.44 -15.25 -0.51
CA GLY A 202 14.50 -16.72 -0.53
C GLY A 202 14.09 -17.31 0.81
N PHE A 203 13.30 -18.38 0.79
CA PHE A 203 12.83 -19.08 1.99
C PHE A 203 13.00 -20.61 1.87
N PRO A 204 13.25 -21.32 2.99
CA PRO A 204 13.59 -22.74 2.96
C PRO A 204 12.38 -23.65 2.67
N ALA A 205 12.63 -24.93 2.44
CA ALA A 205 11.56 -25.93 2.42
C ALA A 205 10.88 -26.01 3.80
N GLY A 206 9.54 -26.09 3.82
CA GLY A 206 8.76 -26.16 5.06
C GLY A 206 8.19 -24.82 5.54
N THR A 207 8.47 -23.72 4.82
CA THR A 207 7.79 -22.43 5.01
C THR A 207 6.28 -22.57 4.87
N ILE A 208 5.53 -21.96 5.80
CA ILE A 208 4.09 -21.79 5.72
C ILE A 208 3.82 -20.45 5.01
N ILE A 209 2.91 -20.46 4.04
CA ILE A 209 2.56 -19.28 3.28
C ILE A 209 1.06 -19.05 3.36
N ASP A 210 0.68 -17.95 4.00
CA ASP A 210 -0.68 -17.47 4.08
C ASP A 210 -0.90 -16.37 3.05
N ILE A 211 -1.99 -16.47 2.29
CA ILE A 211 -2.29 -15.55 1.19
C ILE A 211 -3.69 -15.01 1.36
N LYS A 212 -3.77 -13.69 1.48
CA LYS A 212 -5.02 -12.95 1.48
C LYS A 212 -5.16 -12.17 0.17
N ARG A 213 -6.36 -12.16 -0.37
CA ARG A 213 -6.73 -11.35 -1.54
C ARG A 213 -7.87 -10.43 -1.16
N PHE A 214 -7.62 -9.13 -1.16
CA PHE A 214 -8.60 -8.08 -0.93
C PHE A 214 -9.12 -7.58 -2.28
N ALA A 215 -10.40 -7.77 -2.55
CA ALA A 215 -11.04 -7.15 -3.71
C ALA A 215 -11.17 -5.65 -3.47
N LEU A 216 -10.92 -4.85 -4.51
CA LEU A 216 -11.03 -3.39 -4.42
C LEU A 216 -12.38 -2.92 -4.94
N SER A 217 -12.94 -1.89 -4.30
CA SER A 217 -14.04 -1.12 -4.90
C SER A 217 -13.54 -0.40 -6.15
N GLN A 218 -14.46 0.02 -7.01
CA GLN A 218 -14.08 0.76 -8.21
C GLN A 218 -13.32 2.05 -7.85
N GLU A 219 -13.83 2.79 -6.87
CA GLU A 219 -13.24 4.04 -6.41
C GLU A 219 -11.82 3.81 -5.86
N HIS A 220 -11.61 2.75 -5.08
CA HIS A 220 -10.28 2.43 -4.55
C HIS A 220 -9.31 2.03 -5.66
N ALA A 221 -9.77 1.36 -6.71
CA ALA A 221 -8.93 0.89 -7.80
C ALA A 221 -8.48 1.99 -8.78
N GLU A 222 -9.08 3.18 -8.72
CA GLU A 222 -8.74 4.34 -9.54
C GLU A 222 -7.58 5.18 -8.95
N TYR A 223 -7.24 4.99 -7.66
CA TYR A 223 -6.15 5.68 -6.94
C TYR A 223 -4.94 4.77 -6.70
#